data_AF-A0A7S3TG94-F1
#
_entry.id   AF-A0A7S3TG94-F1
#
_cell.length_a   1.000
_cell.length_b   1.000
_cell.length_c   1.000
_cell.angle_alpha   90.00
_cell.angle_beta   90.00
_cell.angle_gamma   90.00
#
_symmetry.space_group_name_H-M   'P 1'
#
loop_
_entity.id
_entity.type
_entity.pdbx_description
1 polymer ?
#
loop_
_entity_poly.entity_id
_entity_poly.type
_entity_poly.pdbx_seq_one_letter_code
_entity_poly.pdbx_strand_id
1 'polypeptide(L)'
;DQQAYLNAGLVIRLTDERKGGGMTTFVHSGGIAEYVEHICEGKRPLLEDDVLSYKAQKGDIQVDVAMRWSADMYTDNLLGFANGVMTPNGGTHIDGLKAAITRVLNHL
;
A
#
# COMPACT_ATOMS: atom_id res chain seq x y z
N ASP A 1 -9.11 8.21 -3.80
CA ASP A 1 -9.18 6.88 -3.16
C ASP A 1 -7.98 6.56 -2.28
N GLN A 2 -6.74 6.58 -2.80
CA GLN A 2 -5.49 6.31 -2.06
C GLN A 2 -5.43 6.76 -0.58
N GLN A 3 -5.88 7.98 -0.25
CA GLN A 3 -5.88 8.49 1.12
C GLN A 3 -6.75 7.69 2.10
N ALA A 4 -7.85 7.09 1.64
CA ALA A 4 -8.70 6.24 2.46
C ALA A 4 -8.02 4.90 2.79
N TYR A 5 -7.19 4.36 1.89
CA TYR A 5 -6.37 3.18 2.19
C TYR A 5 -5.25 3.46 3.21
N LEU A 6 -4.59 4.62 3.10
CA LEU A 6 -3.51 4.99 4.03
C LEU A 6 -4.04 5.24 5.45
N ASN A 7 -5.31 5.60 5.58
CA ASN A 7 -5.97 5.91 6.85
C ASN A 7 -7.13 4.92 7.06
N ALA A 8 -6.82 3.70 7.47
CA ALA A 8 -7.81 2.64 7.65
C ALA A 8 -9.02 3.13 8.48
N GLY A 9 -10.23 2.99 7.92
CA GLY A 9 -11.48 3.44 8.53
C GLY A 9 -11.85 4.91 8.29
N LEU A 10 -11.01 5.70 7.61
CA LEU A 10 -11.35 7.07 7.22
C LEU A 10 -12.43 7.07 6.13
N VAL A 11 -13.51 7.81 6.39
CA VAL A 11 -14.60 8.00 5.43
C VAL A 11 -14.38 9.31 4.67
N ILE A 12 -14.11 9.20 3.36
CA ILE A 12 -13.95 10.36 2.48
C ILE A 12 -15.17 10.44 1.56
N ARG A 13 -15.96 11.52 1.67
CA ARG A 13 -17.11 11.78 0.78
C ARG A 13 -16.76 12.91 -0.18
N LEU A 14 -16.78 12.61 -1.48
CA LEU A 14 -16.62 13.58 -2.54
C LEU A 14 -17.98 13.86 -3.16
N THR A 15 -18.43 15.11 -3.07
CA THR A 15 -19.69 15.56 -3.68
C THR A 15 -19.39 16.59 -4.75
N ASP A 16 -19.93 16.37 -5.95
CA ASP A 16 -19.85 17.33 -7.05
C ASP A 16 -21.12 18.19 -7.08
N GLU A 17 -20.99 19.48 -6.76
CA GLU A 17 -22.13 20.42 -6.69
C GLU A 17 -22.56 20.96 -8.06
N ARG A 18 -21.89 20.59 -9.14
CA ARG A 18 -22.29 20.98 -10.51
C ARG A 18 -23.61 20.32 -10.89
N LYS A 19 -24.34 20.92 -11.82
CA LYS A 19 -25.64 20.39 -12.26
C LYS A 19 -25.45 19.03 -12.93
N GLY A 20 -26.05 17.98 -12.37
CA GLY A 20 -25.83 16.59 -12.79
C GLY A 20 -24.63 15.89 -12.13
N GLY A 21 -24.01 16.53 -11.13
CA GLY A 21 -22.92 15.96 -10.33
C GLY A 21 -23.39 14.80 -9.44
N GLY A 22 -22.48 13.87 -9.19
CA GLY A 22 -22.70 12.70 -8.33
C GLY A 22 -22.03 12.82 -6.96
N MET A 23 -22.27 11.81 -6.13
CA MET A 23 -21.60 11.64 -4.84
C MET A 23 -20.84 10.32 -4.84
N THR A 24 -19.58 10.35 -4.42
CA THR A 24 -18.73 9.17 -4.27
C THR A 24 -18.22 9.10 -2.83
N THR A 25 -18.29 7.92 -2.22
CA THR A 25 -17.77 7.68 -0.88
C THR A 25 -16.66 6.63 -0.94
N PHE A 26 -15.52 6.93 -0.32
CA PHE A 26 -14.36 6.04 -0.19
C PHE A 26 -14.21 5.66 1.28
N VAL A 27 -14.18 4.36 1.57
CA VAL A 27 -13.94 3.79 2.92
C VAL A 27 -13.22 2.47 2.73
N HIS A 28 -12.03 2.34 3.33
CA HIS A 28 -11.24 1.12 3.29
C HIS A 28 -10.81 0.75 4.70
N SER A 29 -11.23 -0.42 5.16
CA SER A 29 -10.92 -0.91 6.51
C SER A 29 -9.66 -1.77 6.56
N GLY A 30 -9.28 -2.40 5.44
CA GLY A 30 -8.09 -3.25 5.34
C GLY A 30 -6.79 -2.44 5.16
N GLY A 31 -6.88 -1.12 5.08
CA GLY A 31 -5.73 -0.22 5.03
C GLY A 31 -4.86 -0.46 3.81
N ILE A 32 -3.54 -0.44 3.99
CA ILE A 32 -2.60 -0.63 2.87
C ILE A 32 -2.55 -2.07 2.33
N ALA A 33 -3.05 -3.07 3.06
CA ALA A 33 -3.16 -4.43 2.55
C ALA A 33 -4.23 -4.51 1.45
N GLU A 34 -5.40 -3.93 1.72
CA GLU A 34 -6.49 -3.77 0.74
C GLU A 34 -6.04 -2.94 -0.47
N TYR A 35 -5.14 -1.96 -0.26
CA TYR A 35 -4.56 -1.21 -1.37
C TYR A 35 -3.70 -2.06 -2.29
N VAL A 36 -2.91 -2.98 -1.72
CA VAL A 36 -2.13 -3.94 -2.51
C VAL A 36 -3.06 -4.87 -3.28
N GLU A 37 -4.13 -5.38 -2.67
CA GLU A 37 -5.14 -6.20 -3.37
C GLU A 37 -5.72 -5.45 -4.57
N HIS A 38 -6.11 -4.19 -4.38
CA HIS A 38 -6.67 -3.33 -5.42
C HIS A 38 -5.68 -3.05 -6.56
N ILE A 39 -4.44 -2.66 -6.26
CA ILE A 39 -3.40 -2.40 -7.29
C ILE A 39 -3.12 -3.64 -8.13
N CYS A 40 -3.27 -4.79 -7.51
CA CYS A 40 -2.83 -6.06 -8.02
C CYS A 40 -4.05 -6.86 -8.56
N GLU A 41 -5.22 -6.23 -8.67
CA GLU A 41 -6.41 -6.78 -9.28
C GLU A 41 -6.12 -7.32 -10.70
N GLY A 42 -6.58 -8.54 -10.98
CA GLY A 42 -6.32 -9.23 -12.25
C GLY A 42 -4.92 -9.85 -12.39
N LYS A 43 -4.04 -9.72 -11.38
CA LYS A 43 -2.75 -10.42 -11.31
C LYS A 43 -2.89 -11.74 -10.57
N ARG A 44 -2.06 -12.72 -10.94
CA ARG A 44 -2.11 -14.06 -10.33
C ARG A 44 -1.16 -14.11 -9.13
N PRO A 45 -1.66 -14.32 -7.89
CA PRO A 45 -0.79 -14.40 -6.72
C PRO A 45 0.18 -15.60 -6.86
N LEU A 46 1.41 -15.41 -6.37
CA LEU A 46 2.44 -16.45 -6.38
C LEU A 46 2.40 -17.31 -5.10
N LEU A 47 2.02 -16.73 -3.97
CA LEU A 47 1.89 -17.38 -2.68
C LEU A 47 0.41 -17.69 -2.39
N GLU A 48 0.14 -18.69 -1.54
CA GLU A 48 -1.24 -19.02 -1.12
C GLU A 48 -1.86 -17.89 -0.28
N ASP A 49 -1.04 -17.21 0.54
CA ASP A 49 -1.44 -16.00 1.24
C ASP A 49 -1.46 -14.81 0.26
N ASP A 50 -2.59 -14.09 0.19
CA ASP A 50 -2.79 -13.03 -0.81
C ASP A 50 -1.83 -11.84 -0.58
N VAL A 51 -1.86 -11.22 0.59
CA VAL A 51 -1.01 -10.05 0.90
C VAL A 51 -0.28 -10.22 2.22
N LEU A 52 1.06 -10.18 2.15
CA LEU A 52 1.89 -10.08 3.35
C LEU A 52 1.78 -8.66 3.90
N SER A 53 1.32 -8.53 5.14
CA SER A 53 1.24 -7.24 5.84
C SER A 53 2.01 -7.27 7.16
N TYR A 54 2.67 -6.17 7.48
CA TYR A 54 3.45 -6.03 8.70
C TYR A 54 3.46 -4.59 9.21
N LYS A 55 3.17 -4.42 10.50
CA LYS A 55 3.20 -3.14 11.21
C LYS A 55 4.21 -3.21 12.34
N ALA A 56 5.05 -2.18 12.43
CA ALA A 56 5.98 -2.04 13.53
C ALA A 56 6.11 -0.58 13.96
N GLN A 57 6.46 -0.40 15.23
CA GLN A 57 6.78 0.89 15.81
C GLN A 57 8.10 0.79 16.56
N LYS A 58 8.98 1.79 16.35
CA LYS A 58 10.22 1.93 17.10
C LYS A 58 10.42 3.39 17.48
N GLY A 59 10.27 3.68 18.78
CA GLY A 59 10.19 5.06 19.26
C GLY A 59 9.02 5.78 18.59
N ASP A 60 9.31 6.93 17.98
CA ASP A 60 8.32 7.77 17.31
C ASP A 60 8.12 7.43 15.82
N ILE A 61 8.81 6.40 15.32
CA ILE A 61 8.71 5.98 13.91
C ILE A 61 7.77 4.77 13.84
N GLN A 62 6.65 4.95 13.14
CA GLN A 62 5.76 3.86 12.75
C GLN A 62 6.00 3.50 11.29
N VAL A 63 6.07 2.20 11.02
CA VAL A 63 6.23 1.64 9.67
C VAL A 63 5.11 0.63 9.44
N ASP A 64 4.42 0.77 8.32
CA ASP A 64 3.37 -0.12 7.84
C ASP A 64 3.78 -0.57 6.43
N VAL A 65 3.87 -1.89 6.21
CA VAL A 65 4.29 -2.49 4.94
C VAL A 65 3.26 -3.52 4.52
N ALA A 66 2.85 -3.47 3.26
CA ALA A 66 2.09 -4.53 2.60
C ALA A 66 2.73 -4.86 1.25
N MET A 67 2.80 -6.15 0.90
CA MET A 67 3.35 -6.61 -0.37
C MET A 67 2.77 -7.94 -0.81
N ARG A 68 2.81 -8.16 -2.13
CA ARG A 68 2.40 -9.41 -2.76
C ARG A 68 3.32 -9.73 -3.93
N TRP A 69 3.72 -10.99 -4.05
CA TRP A 69 4.34 -11.51 -5.27
C TRP A 69 3.27 -12.01 -6.23
N SER A 70 3.37 -11.62 -7.49
CA SER A 70 2.48 -12.10 -8.55
C SER A 70 3.27 -12.91 -9.58
N ALA A 71 2.74 -14.06 -9.98
CA ALA A 71 3.39 -15.01 -10.88
C ALA A 71 3.51 -14.50 -12.33
N ASP A 72 2.76 -13.45 -12.68
CA ASP A 72 2.70 -12.81 -14.00
C ASP A 72 3.28 -11.38 -14.01
N MET A 73 4.01 -10.99 -12.95
CA MET A 73 4.70 -9.71 -12.85
C MET A 73 6.22 -9.89 -12.81
N TYR A 74 6.91 -9.28 -13.76
CA TYR A 74 8.38 -9.33 -13.89
C TYR A 74 9.08 -8.01 -13.58
N THR A 75 8.31 -6.99 -13.20
CA THR A 75 8.80 -5.67 -12.80
C THR A 75 8.35 -5.38 -11.37
N ASP A 76 9.19 -4.69 -10.60
CA ASP A 76 8.81 -4.18 -9.29
C ASP A 76 7.88 -2.97 -9.41
N ASN A 77 6.84 -2.94 -8.58
CA ASN A 77 5.99 -1.75 -8.39
C ASN A 77 6.02 -1.38 -6.90
N LEU A 78 6.82 -0.37 -6.55
CA LEU A 78 7.03 0.05 -5.18
C LEU A 78 6.45 1.44 -4.94
N LEU A 79 5.49 1.53 -4.02
CA LEU A 79 4.87 2.79 -3.62
C LEU A 79 5.31 3.14 -2.19
N GLY A 80 5.90 4.33 -2.02
CA GLY A 80 6.35 4.83 -0.72
C GLY A 80 5.55 6.03 -0.25
N PHE A 81 5.30 6.08 1.06
CA PHE A 81 4.59 7.16 1.70
C PHE A 81 5.31 7.60 2.98
N ALA A 82 5.31 8.89 3.24
CA ALA A 82 5.73 9.48 4.51
C ALA A 82 4.62 10.43 4.98
N ASN A 83 4.06 10.17 6.16
CA ASN A 83 2.99 10.97 6.76
C ASN A 83 1.79 11.21 5.81
N GLY A 84 1.38 10.17 5.09
CA GLY A 84 0.26 10.23 4.13
C GLY A 84 0.60 10.84 2.76
N VAL A 85 1.81 11.36 2.57
CA VAL A 85 2.28 11.95 1.31
C VAL A 85 3.12 10.96 0.52
N MET A 86 2.84 10.82 -0.77
CA MET A 86 3.60 9.93 -1.65
C MET A 86 5.02 10.46 -1.87
N THR A 87 6.01 9.57 -1.84
CA THR A 87 7.41 9.86 -2.11
C THR A 87 7.84 9.17 -3.41
N PRO A 88 7.59 9.76 -4.60
CA PRO A 88 7.80 9.10 -5.88
C PRO A 88 9.29 8.81 -6.17
N ASN A 89 10.18 9.66 -5.64
CA ASN A 89 11.63 9.48 -5.77
C ASN A 89 12.22 8.56 -4.68
N GLY A 90 11.36 7.91 -3.89
CA GLY A 90 11.79 7.05 -2.80
C GLY A 90 12.27 7.82 -1.57
N GLY A 91 13.32 7.31 -0.94
CA GLY A 91 13.85 7.79 0.33
C GLY A 91 14.32 6.65 1.21
N THR A 92 14.77 7.00 2.42
CA THR A 92 15.39 6.06 3.36
C THR A 92 14.47 4.92 3.79
N HIS A 93 13.16 5.15 3.86
CA HIS A 93 12.14 4.13 4.14
C HIS A 93 12.07 3.07 3.05
N ILE A 94 12.16 3.47 1.78
CA ILE A 94 12.16 2.56 0.64
C ILE A 94 13.49 1.80 0.55
N ASP A 95 14.62 2.50 0.66
CA ASP A 95 15.93 1.87 0.57
C ASP A 95 16.14 0.87 1.72
N GLY A 96 15.69 1.23 2.92
CA GLY A 96 15.70 0.34 4.08
C GLY A 96 14.87 -0.93 3.87
N LEU A 97 13.67 -0.80 3.29
CA LEU A 97 12.82 -1.94 2.96
C LEU A 97 13.49 -2.86 1.92
N LYS A 98 14.02 -2.30 0.83
CA LYS A 98 14.73 -3.07 -0.21
C LYS A 98 15.93 -3.83 0.37
N ALA A 99 16.72 -3.17 1.21
CA ALA A 99 17.87 -3.78 1.87
C ALA A 99 17.45 -4.90 2.83
N ALA A 100 16.37 -4.69 3.60
CA ALA A 100 15.85 -5.69 4.53
C ALA A 100 15.35 -6.95 3.81
N ILE A 101 14.55 -6.80 2.74
CA ILE A 101 14.04 -7.94 1.95
C ILE A 101 15.20 -8.71 1.32
N THR A 102 16.12 -8.00 0.67
CA THR A 102 17.30 -8.61 0.03
C THR A 102 18.11 -9.42 1.04
N ARG A 103 18.34 -8.86 2.23
CA ARG A 103 19.07 -9.53 3.30
C ARG A 103 18.33 -10.78 3.79
N VAL A 104 17.02 -10.70 4.03
CA VAL A 104 16.23 -11.83 4.52
C VAL A 104 16.21 -12.97 3.51
N LEU A 105 15.95 -12.68 2.23
CA LEU A 105 15.88 -13.69 1.18
C LEU A 105 17.23 -14.38 0.91
N ASN A 106 18.35 -13.68 1.09
CA ASN A 106 19.68 -14.26 0.90
C ASN A 106 20.19 -15.08 2.10
N HIS A 107 19.54 -14.97 3.26
CA HIS A 107 19.94 -15.66 4.49
C HIS A 107 18.91 -16.72 4.95
N LEU A 108 17.89 -16.96 4.14
CA LEU A 108 16.98 -18.11 4.22
C LEU A 108 17.58 -19.27 3.41
#